data_AF-A0A166BAX8-F1
#
_entry.id   AF-A0A166BAX8-F1
#
_cell.length_a   1.000
_cell.length_b   1.000
_cell.length_c   1.000
_cell.angle_alpha   90.00
_cell.angle_beta   90.00
_cell.angle_gamma   90.00
#
_symmetry.space_group_name_H-M   'P 1'
#
loop_
_entity.id
_entity.type
_entity.pdbx_description
1 polymer ?
#
loop_
_entity_poly.entity_id
_entity_poly.type
_entity_poly.pdbx_seq_one_letter_code
_entity_poly.pdbx_strand_id
1 'polypeptide(L)'
;LRSVVSLPLLYPEAYSTGILGRESMAGVLLYGPPGTGKTMLCRALAKESGARMLQIQASSIRSMWHSEDEKLIHATFTLARRLGPCVIFIDEVDALFGSRGSGTSIHKQTLTEFLQEMDGLKSGSENKASSVIVVGATNRPQDLDDAILRRLPRRVLVDLPTAVQREKIIRSYLAGEDTDASVDISSLAERTVAYSGSDLKHLVFSAALAAFKDTLPHTWGPSSAVKKLPGRVIGLHHFEQALKEIVASASVNMAGIAALRKWGGSSGV
;
A
#
# COMPACT_ATOMS: atom_id res chain seq x y z
N LEU A 1 -11.55 4.15 6.15
CA LEU A 1 -11.37 3.40 4.88
C LEU A 1 -12.56 2.54 4.51
N ARG A 2 -13.03 1.61 5.38
CA ARG A 2 -14.26 0.83 5.13
C ARG A 2 -15.48 1.69 4.74
N SER A 3 -15.71 2.80 5.43
CA SER A 3 -16.83 3.71 5.10
C SER A 3 -16.69 4.42 3.74
N VAL A 4 -15.45 4.63 3.27
CA VAL A 4 -15.17 5.45 2.08
C VAL A 4 -15.00 4.57 0.85
N VAL A 5 -14.39 3.40 0.99
CA VAL A 5 -14.13 2.48 -0.11
C VAL A 5 -15.15 1.34 -0.13
N SER A 6 -15.41 0.67 1.00
CA SER A 6 -16.28 -0.51 1.01
C SER A 6 -17.76 -0.17 0.86
N LEU A 7 -18.27 0.88 1.51
CA LEU A 7 -19.71 1.19 1.45
C LEU A 7 -20.21 1.50 0.03
N PRO A 8 -19.54 2.33 -0.78
CA PRO A 8 -19.98 2.54 -2.16
C PRO A 8 -19.90 1.27 -3.01
N LEU A 9 -18.93 0.38 -2.74
CA LEU A 9 -18.77 -0.89 -3.47
C LEU A 9 -19.82 -1.94 -3.08
N LEU A 10 -20.21 -1.98 -1.80
CA LEU A 10 -21.17 -2.95 -1.26
C LEU A 10 -22.63 -2.52 -1.44
N TYR A 11 -22.90 -1.22 -1.41
CA TYR A 11 -24.26 -0.67 -1.44
C TYR A 11 -24.44 0.41 -2.52
N PRO A 12 -24.23 0.09 -3.81
CA PRO A 12 -24.28 1.08 -4.88
C PRO A 12 -25.62 1.84 -4.96
N GLU A 13 -26.73 1.17 -4.64
CA GLU A 13 -28.07 1.79 -4.62
C GLU A 13 -28.20 2.94 -3.61
N ALA A 14 -27.53 2.86 -2.46
CA ALA A 14 -27.54 3.95 -1.49
C ALA A 14 -26.80 5.20 -2.01
N TYR A 15 -25.92 5.02 -2.99
CA TYR A 15 -25.15 6.08 -3.65
C TYR A 15 -25.78 6.50 -4.99
N SER A 16 -27.00 6.07 -5.31
CA SER A 16 -27.72 6.53 -6.52
C SER A 16 -28.57 7.79 -6.25
N THR A 17 -28.98 8.03 -4.99
CA THR A 17 -29.93 9.07 -4.58
C THR A 17 -29.37 10.08 -3.56
N GLY A 18 -30.07 11.21 -3.39
CA GLY A 18 -29.78 12.16 -2.31
C GLY A 18 -28.45 12.91 -2.47
N ILE A 19 -27.81 13.25 -1.34
CA ILE A 19 -26.48 13.87 -1.32
C ILE A 19 -25.40 12.86 -1.71
N LEU A 20 -25.56 11.57 -1.36
CA LEU A 20 -24.60 10.50 -1.63
C LEU A 20 -24.46 10.21 -3.14
N GLY A 21 -25.54 10.38 -3.91
CA GLY A 21 -25.51 10.26 -5.36
C GLY A 21 -25.17 11.54 -6.12
N ARG A 22 -25.03 12.69 -5.44
CA ARG A 22 -24.58 13.97 -6.04
C ARG A 22 -23.12 14.25 -5.72
N GLU A 23 -22.73 14.02 -4.47
CA GLU A 23 -21.39 14.19 -3.94
C GLU A 23 -20.69 12.82 -3.86
N SER A 24 -20.28 12.29 -5.02
CA SER A 24 -19.51 11.03 -5.05
C SER A 24 -18.07 11.28 -4.59
N MET A 25 -17.70 10.68 -3.47
CA MET A 25 -16.32 10.68 -2.96
C MET A 25 -15.49 9.59 -3.66
N ALA A 26 -15.34 9.70 -4.98
CA ALA A 26 -14.67 8.72 -5.83
C ALA A 26 -13.14 8.66 -5.63
N GLY A 27 -12.57 9.42 -4.70
CA GLY A 27 -11.13 9.59 -4.54
C GLY A 27 -10.65 9.48 -3.09
N VAL A 28 -9.67 8.60 -2.87
CA VAL A 28 -8.99 8.41 -1.58
C VAL A 28 -7.48 8.54 -1.75
N LEU A 29 -6.82 9.29 -0.88
CA LEU A 29 -5.37 9.34 -0.78
C LEU A 29 -4.90 8.59 0.46
N LEU A 30 -4.16 7.49 0.26
CA LEU A 30 -3.38 6.83 1.28
C LEU A 30 -1.99 7.47 1.33
N TYR A 31 -1.59 7.99 2.48
CA TYR A 31 -0.25 8.53 2.65
C TYR A 31 0.37 8.03 3.95
N GLY A 32 1.69 8.01 4.03
CA GLY A 32 2.39 7.58 5.24
C GLY A 32 3.75 7.00 4.92
N PRO A 33 4.50 6.57 5.94
CA PRO A 33 5.87 6.07 5.76
C PRO A 33 5.93 4.89 4.77
N PRO A 34 7.07 4.68 4.10
CA PRO A 34 7.26 3.49 3.28
C PRO A 34 7.16 2.21 4.12
N GLY A 35 6.75 1.09 3.50
CA GLY A 35 6.68 -0.20 4.19
C GLY A 35 5.52 -0.39 5.18
N THR A 36 4.57 0.55 5.26
CA THR A 36 3.37 0.43 6.12
C THR A 36 2.21 -0.31 5.48
N GLY A 37 2.39 -0.85 4.27
CA GLY A 37 1.40 -1.72 3.64
C GLY A 37 0.25 -1.02 2.93
N LYS A 38 0.40 0.23 2.47
CA LYS A 38 -0.64 0.97 1.72
C LYS A 38 -1.26 0.16 0.56
N THR A 39 -0.42 -0.43 -0.28
CA THR A 39 -0.82 -1.27 -1.42
C THR A 39 -1.55 -2.54 -0.96
N MET A 40 -1.04 -3.19 0.10
CA MET A 40 -1.66 -4.39 0.67
C MET A 40 -3.01 -4.08 1.31
N LEU A 41 -3.13 -2.96 2.01
CA LEU A 41 -4.37 -2.49 2.64
C LEU A 41 -5.45 -2.24 1.59
N CYS A 42 -5.12 -1.53 0.50
CA CYS A 42 -6.06 -1.30 -0.58
C CYS A 42 -6.51 -2.61 -1.25
N ARG A 43 -5.58 -3.54 -1.48
CA ARG A 43 -5.88 -4.85 -2.06
C ARG A 43 -6.79 -5.69 -1.17
N ALA A 44 -6.53 -5.71 0.13
CA ALA A 44 -7.37 -6.40 1.10
C ALA A 44 -8.79 -5.82 1.13
N LEU A 45 -8.90 -4.49 1.09
CA LEU A 45 -10.17 -3.78 1.11
C LEU A 45 -11.01 -4.01 -0.15
N ALA A 46 -10.38 -4.01 -1.33
CA ALA A 46 -11.04 -4.34 -2.58
C ALA A 46 -11.56 -5.78 -2.55
N LYS A 47 -10.73 -6.74 -2.10
CA LYS A 47 -11.11 -8.14 -1.96
C LYS A 47 -12.27 -8.35 -0.96
N GLU A 48 -12.21 -7.71 0.21
CA GLU A 48 -13.28 -7.74 1.23
C GLU A 48 -14.60 -7.18 0.70
N SER A 49 -14.53 -6.21 -0.21
CA SER A 49 -15.70 -5.56 -0.81
C SER A 49 -16.18 -6.25 -2.10
N GLY A 50 -15.59 -7.38 -2.49
CA GLY A 50 -15.92 -8.09 -3.74
C GLY A 50 -15.54 -7.35 -5.03
N ALA A 51 -14.71 -6.30 -4.92
CA ALA A 51 -14.32 -5.45 -6.04
C ALA A 51 -13.01 -5.93 -6.68
N ARG A 52 -12.89 -5.72 -8.00
CA ARG A 52 -11.64 -5.89 -8.72
C ARG A 52 -10.68 -4.75 -8.41
N MET A 53 -9.38 -4.99 -8.52
CA MET A 53 -8.36 -3.96 -8.33
C MET A 53 -7.49 -3.86 -9.59
N LEU A 54 -7.48 -2.69 -10.22
CA LEU A 54 -6.53 -2.33 -11.27
C LEU A 54 -5.40 -1.54 -10.63
N GLN A 55 -4.20 -2.11 -10.61
CA GLN A 55 -3.02 -1.47 -10.04
C GLN A 55 -2.20 -0.81 -11.15
N ILE A 56 -1.95 0.49 -11.00
CA ILE A 56 -1.11 1.30 -11.88
C ILE A 56 0.11 1.72 -11.06
N GLN A 57 1.31 1.44 -11.58
CA GLN A 57 2.54 1.92 -10.99
C GLN A 57 2.99 3.17 -11.74
N ALA A 58 3.17 4.28 -11.04
CA ALA A 58 3.59 5.56 -11.62
C ALA A 58 4.85 5.47 -12.49
N SER A 59 5.82 4.64 -12.07
CA SER A 59 7.06 4.42 -12.82
C SER A 59 6.85 3.73 -14.17
N SER A 60 5.82 2.90 -14.32
CA SER A 60 5.51 2.21 -15.57
C SER A 60 5.02 3.18 -16.65
N ILE A 61 4.31 4.23 -16.24
CA ILE A 61 3.95 5.34 -17.13
C ILE A 61 5.22 6.17 -17.42
N ARG A 62 6.13 6.33 -16.43
CA ARG A 62 7.42 7.07 -16.59
C ARG A 62 8.32 6.61 -17.73
N SER A 63 8.41 5.31 -17.95
CA SER A 63 9.29 4.74 -18.98
C SER A 63 8.73 4.81 -20.40
N MET A 64 7.43 5.10 -20.58
CA MET A 64 6.74 4.99 -21.87
C MET A 64 6.41 6.34 -22.54
N TRP A 65 7.01 7.45 -22.09
CA TRP A 65 6.63 8.84 -22.38
C TRP A 65 6.80 9.27 -23.85
N HIS A 66 6.04 8.64 -24.74
CA HIS A 66 5.69 9.02 -26.11
C HIS A 66 4.15 9.13 -26.17
N SER A 67 3.61 9.60 -27.29
CA SER A 67 2.21 10.00 -27.55
C SER A 67 1.07 9.00 -27.23
N GLU A 68 1.28 7.91 -26.49
CA GLU A 68 0.30 6.83 -26.24
C GLU A 68 -0.27 6.77 -24.81
N ASP A 69 0.23 7.59 -23.87
CA ASP A 69 -0.16 7.54 -22.45
C ASP A 69 -1.62 7.96 -22.18
N GLU A 70 -2.15 8.93 -22.95
CA GLU A 70 -3.56 9.36 -22.86
C GLU A 70 -4.51 8.18 -23.15
N LYS A 71 -4.17 7.38 -24.17
CA LYS A 71 -4.95 6.20 -24.54
C LYS A 71 -4.90 5.15 -23.44
N LEU A 72 -3.76 4.98 -22.77
CA LEU A 72 -3.62 4.02 -21.68
C LEU A 72 -4.47 4.43 -20.46
N ILE A 73 -4.47 5.71 -20.10
CA ILE A 73 -5.32 6.24 -19.01
C ILE A 73 -6.79 6.03 -19.38
N HIS A 74 -7.21 6.50 -20.55
CA HIS A 74 -8.59 6.34 -21.02
C HIS A 74 -9.02 4.86 -21.08
N ALA A 75 -8.16 3.98 -21.59
CA ALA A 75 -8.42 2.54 -21.64
C ALA A 75 -8.52 1.92 -20.25
N THR A 76 -7.70 2.38 -19.29
CA THR A 76 -7.74 1.87 -17.91
C THR A 76 -9.04 2.25 -17.21
N PHE A 77 -9.49 3.51 -17.34
CA PHE A 77 -10.77 3.94 -16.79
C PHE A 77 -11.95 3.26 -17.50
N THR A 78 -11.87 3.08 -18.81
CA THR A 78 -12.89 2.33 -19.58
C THR A 78 -12.97 0.88 -19.15
N LEU A 79 -11.83 0.23 -18.92
CA LEU A 79 -11.76 -1.13 -18.39
C LEU A 79 -12.33 -1.19 -16.97
N ALA A 80 -11.98 -0.24 -16.10
CA ALA A 80 -12.49 -0.16 -14.73
C ALA A 80 -14.02 -0.05 -14.70
N ARG A 81 -14.60 0.80 -15.57
CA ARG A 81 -16.06 0.94 -15.72
C ARG A 81 -16.71 -0.37 -16.17
N ARG A 82 -16.10 -1.10 -17.11
CA ARG A 82 -16.61 -2.41 -17.57
C ARG A 82 -16.49 -3.51 -16.50
N LEU A 83 -15.47 -3.43 -15.65
CA LEU A 83 -15.15 -4.42 -14.62
C LEU A 83 -15.86 -4.18 -13.28
N GLY A 84 -16.60 -3.08 -13.15
CA GLY A 84 -17.27 -2.64 -11.93
C GLY A 84 -17.99 -3.75 -11.15
N PRO A 85 -17.95 -3.76 -9.80
CA PRO A 85 -17.28 -2.82 -8.89
C PRO A 85 -15.74 -2.93 -8.95
N CYS A 86 -15.05 -1.78 -9.02
CA CYS A 86 -13.60 -1.75 -9.28
C CYS A 86 -12.88 -0.65 -8.51
N VAL A 87 -11.66 -0.94 -8.07
CA VAL A 87 -10.73 0.01 -7.44
C VAL A 87 -9.55 0.25 -8.38
N ILE A 88 -9.35 1.49 -8.82
CA ILE A 88 -8.13 1.92 -9.51
C ILE A 88 -7.14 2.36 -8.43
N PHE A 89 -6.05 1.61 -8.25
CA PHE A 89 -5.01 1.93 -7.29
C PHE A 89 -3.77 2.46 -8.00
N ILE A 90 -3.33 3.65 -7.62
CA ILE A 90 -2.16 4.30 -8.20
C ILE A 90 -1.10 4.38 -7.11
N ASP A 91 -0.03 3.62 -7.28
CA ASP A 91 1.11 3.66 -6.37
C ASP A 91 2.09 4.76 -6.78
N GLU A 92 2.71 5.41 -5.79
CA GLU A 92 3.60 6.55 -5.97
C GLU A 92 2.94 7.69 -6.78
N VAL A 93 1.75 8.15 -6.39
CA VAL A 93 1.05 9.22 -7.13
C VAL A 93 1.86 10.52 -7.27
N ASP A 94 2.78 10.79 -6.36
CA ASP A 94 3.72 11.92 -6.41
C ASP A 94 4.70 11.81 -7.58
N ALA A 95 4.99 10.59 -8.05
CA ALA A 95 5.82 10.37 -9.22
C ALA A 95 5.12 10.77 -10.54
N LEU A 96 3.79 10.72 -10.59
CA LEU A 96 2.99 11.18 -11.75
C LEU A 96 2.57 12.64 -11.63
N PHE A 97 2.25 13.09 -10.42
CA PHE A 97 1.55 14.35 -10.18
C PHE A 97 2.26 15.28 -9.20
N GLY A 98 3.60 15.18 -9.14
CA GLY A 98 4.43 16.02 -8.29
C GLY A 98 4.49 17.48 -8.77
N SER A 99 4.33 18.42 -7.84
CA SER A 99 4.47 19.87 -8.01
C SER A 99 5.93 20.31 -8.28
N ARG A 100 6.90 19.51 -7.84
CA ARG A 100 8.34 19.80 -7.93
C ARG A 100 9.02 19.01 -9.05
N GLY A 101 8.75 19.45 -10.26
CA GLY A 101 9.53 19.15 -11.43
C GLY A 101 9.21 20.21 -12.46
N SER A 102 10.23 20.73 -13.13
CA SER A 102 10.09 21.43 -14.42
C SER A 102 9.54 20.44 -15.46
N GLY A 103 8.29 20.01 -15.27
CA GLY A 103 7.62 19.04 -16.11
C GLY A 103 7.34 19.72 -17.44
N THR A 104 7.95 19.18 -18.48
CA THR A 104 7.60 19.43 -19.88
C THR A 104 6.08 19.48 -20.05
N SER A 105 5.58 20.27 -21.00
CA SER A 105 4.15 20.44 -21.31
C SER A 105 3.34 19.14 -21.34
N ILE A 106 4.01 18.04 -21.72
CA ILE A 106 3.48 16.68 -21.82
C ILE A 106 2.96 16.16 -20.46
N HIS A 107 3.66 16.42 -19.34
CA HIS A 107 3.20 15.98 -18.01
C HIS A 107 1.88 16.63 -17.59
N LYS A 108 1.66 17.89 -17.99
CA LYS A 108 0.43 18.63 -17.67
C LYS A 108 -0.77 18.12 -18.46
N GLN A 109 -0.57 17.67 -19.69
CA GLN A 109 -1.64 17.10 -20.53
C GLN A 109 -2.12 15.76 -19.96
N THR A 110 -1.20 14.86 -19.62
CA THR A 110 -1.53 13.56 -18.99
C THR A 110 -2.26 13.73 -17.65
N LEU A 111 -1.82 14.69 -16.82
CA LEU A 111 -2.52 15.04 -15.59
C LEU A 111 -3.94 15.55 -15.88
N THR A 112 -4.09 16.39 -16.89
CA THR A 112 -5.41 16.92 -17.30
C THR A 112 -6.34 15.79 -17.75
N GLU A 113 -5.86 14.87 -18.60
CA GLU A 113 -6.63 13.70 -19.05
C GLU A 113 -7.06 12.82 -17.87
N PHE A 114 -6.13 12.52 -16.96
CA PHE A 114 -6.42 11.76 -15.76
C PHE A 114 -7.51 12.42 -14.88
N LEU A 115 -7.41 13.73 -14.68
CA LEU A 115 -8.41 14.51 -13.94
C LEU A 115 -9.77 14.51 -14.64
N GLN A 116 -9.79 14.60 -15.97
CA GLN A 116 -11.02 14.53 -16.76
C GLN A 116 -11.71 13.17 -16.62
N GLU A 117 -10.96 12.07 -16.71
CA GLU A 117 -11.50 10.72 -16.49
C GLU A 117 -12.04 10.55 -15.06
N MET A 118 -11.33 11.07 -14.05
CA MET A 118 -11.80 11.06 -12.66
C MET A 118 -13.09 11.86 -12.46
N ASP A 119 -13.19 13.05 -13.05
CA ASP A 119 -14.40 13.87 -12.96
C ASP A 119 -15.56 13.25 -13.77
N GLY A 120 -15.26 12.52 -14.84
CA GLY A 120 -16.22 11.71 -15.60
C GLY A 120 -16.88 10.60 -14.77
N LEU A 121 -16.20 10.05 -13.76
CA LEU A 121 -16.78 9.06 -12.84
C LEU A 121 -17.94 9.64 -12.00
N LYS A 122 -18.00 10.96 -11.80
CA LYS A 122 -19.04 11.62 -10.98
C LYS A 122 -20.34 11.89 -11.76
N SER A 123 -20.25 12.06 -13.07
CA SER A 123 -21.31 12.69 -13.89
C SER A 123 -22.12 11.74 -14.75
N GLY A 124 -21.71 10.47 -14.91
CA GLY A 124 -22.38 9.51 -15.79
C GLY A 124 -23.45 8.66 -15.08
N SER A 125 -24.67 8.60 -15.63
CA SER A 125 -25.71 7.65 -15.18
C SER A 125 -25.25 6.18 -15.28
N GLU A 126 -24.42 5.86 -16.28
CA GLU A 126 -23.78 4.54 -16.45
C GLU A 126 -22.64 4.29 -15.44
N ASN A 127 -22.03 5.36 -14.92
CA ASN A 127 -20.89 5.27 -13.98
C ASN A 127 -21.33 5.03 -12.53
N LYS A 128 -22.56 5.42 -12.17
CA LYS A 128 -23.17 5.06 -10.89
C LYS A 128 -23.36 3.55 -10.73
N ALA A 129 -23.62 2.83 -11.83
CA ALA A 129 -23.78 1.37 -11.80
C ALA A 129 -22.44 0.61 -11.68
N SER A 130 -21.34 1.17 -12.19
CA SER A 130 -20.03 0.50 -12.21
C SER A 130 -19.18 0.66 -10.95
N SER A 131 -19.56 1.55 -10.01
CA SER A 131 -18.92 1.71 -8.69
C SER A 131 -17.39 1.67 -8.74
N VAL A 132 -16.81 2.66 -9.43
CA VAL A 132 -15.36 2.81 -9.57
C VAL A 132 -14.82 3.79 -8.51
N ILE A 133 -13.80 3.36 -7.77
CA ILE A 133 -13.12 4.20 -6.77
C ILE A 133 -11.64 4.32 -7.12
N VAL A 134 -11.12 5.55 -7.09
CA VAL A 134 -9.70 5.84 -7.29
C VAL A 134 -9.01 5.96 -5.93
N VAL A 135 -7.93 5.22 -5.74
CA VAL A 135 -7.10 5.25 -4.54
C VAL A 135 -5.66 5.58 -4.94
N GLY A 136 -5.19 6.76 -4.56
CA GLY A 136 -3.78 7.14 -4.70
C GLY A 136 -2.99 6.76 -3.46
N ALA A 137 -1.74 6.30 -3.63
CA ALA A 137 -0.80 6.06 -2.54
C ALA A 137 0.49 6.85 -2.71
N THR A 138 0.99 7.46 -1.63
CA THR A 138 2.26 8.20 -1.66
C THR A 138 2.99 8.16 -0.32
N ASN A 139 4.31 8.35 -0.37
CA ASN A 139 5.14 8.60 0.81
C ASN A 139 5.46 10.10 1.00
N ARG A 140 5.09 10.95 0.03
CA ARG A 140 5.43 12.38 -0.05
C ARG A 140 4.21 13.22 -0.42
N PRO A 141 3.17 13.26 0.42
CA PRO A 141 1.93 13.97 0.11
C PRO A 141 2.13 15.48 -0.07
N GLN A 142 3.17 16.07 0.51
CA GLN A 142 3.55 17.48 0.33
C GLN A 142 4.02 17.81 -1.08
N ASP A 143 4.44 16.80 -1.86
CA ASP A 143 4.91 17.00 -3.23
C ASP A 143 3.75 16.99 -4.22
N LEU A 144 2.53 16.61 -3.83
CA LEU A 144 1.38 16.51 -4.73
C LEU A 144 0.82 17.87 -5.16
N ASP A 145 0.38 17.96 -6.42
CA ASP A 145 -0.36 19.10 -6.94
C ASP A 145 -1.75 19.26 -6.29
N ASP A 146 -2.15 20.50 -6.02
CA ASP A 146 -3.44 20.85 -5.42
C ASP A 146 -4.64 20.34 -6.22
N ALA A 147 -4.53 20.26 -7.55
CA ALA A 147 -5.60 19.76 -8.40
C ALA A 147 -5.91 18.29 -8.08
N ILE A 148 -4.89 17.46 -7.87
CA ILE A 148 -5.04 16.05 -7.46
C ILE A 148 -5.55 15.95 -6.02
N LEU A 149 -5.02 16.78 -5.13
CA LEU A 149 -5.47 16.82 -3.73
C LEU A 149 -6.96 17.18 -3.59
N ARG A 150 -7.53 17.95 -4.52
CA ARG A 150 -8.97 18.22 -4.60
C ARG A 150 -9.78 17.03 -5.11
N ARG A 151 -9.19 16.18 -5.96
CA ARG A 151 -9.85 14.97 -6.51
C ARG A 151 -9.70 13.75 -5.61
N LEU A 152 -8.76 13.79 -4.66
CA LEU A 152 -8.58 12.82 -3.60
C LEU A 152 -8.92 13.45 -2.22
N PRO A 153 -10.17 13.87 -2.00
CA PRO A 153 -10.54 14.64 -0.80
C PRO A 153 -10.38 13.84 0.49
N ARG A 154 -10.51 12.51 0.44
CA ARG A 154 -10.37 11.64 1.61
C ARG A 154 -8.92 11.23 1.81
N ARG A 155 -8.26 11.88 2.76
CA ARG A 155 -6.84 11.65 3.10
C ARG A 155 -6.76 10.73 4.32
N VAL A 156 -6.04 9.63 4.20
CA VAL A 156 -5.86 8.65 5.29
C VAL A 156 -4.38 8.40 5.52
N LEU A 157 -3.93 8.69 6.74
CA LEU A 157 -2.61 8.34 7.21
C LEU A 157 -2.53 6.84 7.50
N VAL A 158 -1.60 6.15 6.84
CA VAL A 158 -1.20 4.77 7.14
C VAL A 158 0.14 4.83 7.86
N ASP A 159 0.07 5.00 9.18
CA ASP A 159 1.22 5.18 10.07
C ASP A 159 1.91 3.84 10.42
N LEU A 160 3.01 3.93 11.15
CA LEU A 160 3.70 2.79 11.73
C LEU A 160 2.79 2.00 12.69
N PRO A 161 2.90 0.67 12.72
CA PRO A 161 2.08 -0.17 13.58
C PRO A 161 2.39 0.04 15.08
N THR A 162 1.31 0.05 15.88
CA THR A 162 1.35 -0.06 17.35
C THR A 162 1.89 -1.43 17.79
N ALA A 163 2.30 -1.58 19.05
CA ALA A 163 2.80 -2.87 19.57
C ALA A 163 1.82 -4.03 19.31
N VAL A 164 0.53 -3.84 19.60
CA VAL A 164 -0.52 -4.83 19.33
C VAL A 164 -0.65 -5.16 17.83
N GLN A 165 -0.48 -4.18 16.95
CA GLN A 165 -0.48 -4.42 15.50
C GLN A 165 0.80 -5.15 15.05
N ARG A 166 1.97 -4.81 15.61
CA ARG A 166 3.24 -5.50 15.33
C ARG A 166 3.16 -6.97 15.72
N GLU A 167 2.60 -7.28 16.88
CA GLU A 167 2.38 -8.66 17.32
C GLU A 167 1.54 -9.43 16.29
N LYS A 168 0.41 -8.86 15.84
CA LYS A 168 -0.44 -9.47 14.80
C LYS A 168 0.30 -9.68 13.48
N ILE A 169 1.13 -8.71 13.08
CA ILE A 169 1.95 -8.81 11.85
C ILE A 169 2.97 -9.94 11.99
N ILE A 170 3.68 -10.02 13.11
CA ILE A 170 4.67 -11.08 13.37
C ILE A 170 3.98 -12.45 13.35
N ARG A 171 2.86 -12.61 14.07
CA ARG A 171 2.05 -13.84 14.05
C ARG A 171 1.63 -14.24 12.64
N SER A 172 1.21 -13.27 11.82
CA SER A 172 0.81 -13.54 10.44
C SER A 172 1.97 -14.04 9.57
N TYR A 173 3.19 -13.55 9.77
CA TYR A 173 4.37 -14.01 9.02
C TYR A 173 4.93 -15.34 9.54
N LEU A 174 4.65 -15.68 10.79
CA LEU A 174 4.97 -16.99 11.38
C LEU A 174 3.91 -18.06 11.06
N ALA A 175 2.82 -17.72 10.38
CA ALA A 175 1.80 -18.69 10.01
C ALA A 175 2.38 -19.78 9.10
N GLY A 176 2.47 -21.01 9.61
CA GLY A 176 3.07 -22.15 8.91
C GLY A 176 4.53 -22.44 9.28
N GLU A 177 5.12 -21.69 10.22
CA GLU A 177 6.45 -21.96 10.78
C GLU A 177 6.33 -22.65 12.15
N ASP A 178 7.25 -23.57 12.44
CA ASP A 178 7.40 -24.13 13.77
C ASP A 178 8.26 -23.20 14.65
N THR A 179 7.71 -22.81 15.80
CA THR A 179 8.41 -21.99 16.80
C THR A 179 8.53 -22.78 18.10
N ASP A 180 9.67 -22.65 18.78
CA ASP A 180 9.83 -23.26 20.10
C ASP A 180 9.26 -22.35 21.21
N ALA A 181 9.16 -22.89 22.43
CA ALA A 181 8.59 -22.20 23.58
C ALA A 181 9.39 -20.97 24.04
N SER A 182 10.60 -20.74 23.52
CA SER A 182 11.39 -19.55 23.84
C SER A 182 10.90 -18.29 23.10
N VAL A 183 10.10 -18.44 22.05
CA VAL A 183 9.63 -17.31 21.23
C VAL A 183 8.39 -16.66 21.85
N ASP A 184 8.61 -15.56 22.57
CA ASP A 184 7.54 -14.66 22.99
C ASP A 184 7.29 -13.55 21.95
N ILE A 185 6.22 -13.71 21.17
CA ILE A 185 5.85 -12.76 20.11
C ILE A 185 5.44 -11.39 20.67
N SER A 186 4.86 -11.34 21.87
CA SER A 186 4.47 -10.09 22.52
C SER A 186 5.71 -9.29 22.91
N SER A 187 6.70 -9.96 23.51
CA SER A 187 8.02 -9.36 23.81
C SER A 187 8.74 -8.86 22.55
N LEU A 188 8.73 -9.64 21.46
CA LEU A 188 9.28 -9.19 20.18
C LEU A 188 8.56 -7.94 19.64
N ALA A 189 7.24 -7.87 19.78
CA ALA A 189 6.46 -6.71 19.36
C ALA A 189 6.81 -5.46 20.17
N GLU A 190 7.08 -5.58 21.48
CA GLU A 190 7.51 -4.47 22.32
C GLU A 190 8.89 -3.94 21.93
N ARG A 191 9.83 -4.84 21.60
CA ARG A 191 11.21 -4.50 21.24
C ARG A 191 11.37 -3.89 19.85
N THR A 192 10.40 -4.09 18.96
CA THR A 192 10.41 -3.63 17.56
C THR A 192 9.79 -2.24 17.39
N VAL A 193 10.11 -1.31 18.30
CA VAL A 193 9.61 0.07 18.23
C VAL A 193 10.01 0.72 16.90
N ALA A 194 9.07 1.42 16.28
CA ALA A 194 9.20 2.08 14.98
C ALA A 194 9.41 1.14 13.77
N TYR A 195 9.34 -0.18 13.92
CA TYR A 195 9.41 -1.08 12.76
C TYR A 195 8.15 -0.90 11.89
N SER A 196 8.38 -0.80 10.58
CA SER A 196 7.32 -0.88 9.57
C SER A 196 6.88 -2.33 9.34
N GLY A 197 5.78 -2.53 8.60
CA GLY A 197 5.34 -3.88 8.22
C GLY A 197 6.38 -4.62 7.38
N SER A 198 7.14 -3.90 6.54
CA SER A 198 8.27 -4.46 5.80
C SER A 198 9.42 -4.85 6.72
N ASP A 199 9.77 -4.02 7.71
CA ASP A 199 10.86 -4.35 8.64
C ASP A 199 10.53 -5.62 9.45
N LEU A 200 9.29 -5.76 9.90
CA LEU A 200 8.82 -6.97 10.61
C LEU A 200 8.84 -8.21 9.72
N LYS A 201 8.48 -8.07 8.44
CA LYS A 201 8.62 -9.16 7.46
C LYS A 201 10.08 -9.61 7.36
N HIS A 202 11.01 -8.66 7.23
CA HIS A 202 12.43 -8.95 7.13
C HIS A 202 13.01 -9.55 8.41
N LEU A 203 12.52 -9.11 9.58
CA LEU A 203 12.87 -9.69 10.87
C LEU A 203 12.52 -11.18 10.94
N VAL A 204 11.25 -11.52 10.66
CA VAL A 204 10.78 -12.92 10.68
C VAL A 204 11.52 -13.75 9.62
N PHE A 205 11.73 -13.19 8.43
CA PHE A 205 12.50 -13.85 7.37
C PHE A 205 13.95 -14.13 7.76
N SER A 206 14.65 -13.16 8.38
CA SER A 206 16.03 -13.35 8.85
C SER A 206 16.10 -14.42 9.95
N ALA A 207 15.15 -14.42 10.89
CA ALA A 207 15.07 -15.46 11.92
C ALA A 207 14.82 -16.86 11.31
N ALA A 208 13.91 -16.98 10.34
CA ALA A 208 13.66 -18.24 9.64
C ALA A 208 14.87 -18.70 8.82
N LEU A 209 15.62 -17.76 8.22
CA LEU A 209 16.84 -18.05 7.49
C LEU A 209 17.98 -18.50 8.42
N ALA A 210 18.09 -17.92 9.61
CA ALA A 210 19.04 -18.37 10.62
C ALA A 210 18.71 -19.80 11.08
N ALA A 211 17.44 -20.08 11.39
CA ALA A 211 16.98 -21.42 11.72
C ALA A 211 17.24 -22.43 10.60
N PHE A 212 17.08 -22.00 9.34
CA PHE A 212 17.41 -22.83 8.20
C PHE A 212 18.91 -23.11 8.09
N LYS A 213 19.78 -22.12 8.33
CA LYS A 213 21.24 -22.31 8.30
C LYS A 213 21.71 -23.35 9.32
N ASP A 214 21.06 -23.42 10.48
CA ASP A 214 21.37 -24.41 11.50
C ASP A 214 21.03 -25.85 11.07
N THR A 215 20.11 -26.01 10.10
CA THR A 215 19.80 -27.32 9.52
C THR A 215 20.77 -27.75 8.42
N LEU A 216 21.60 -26.83 7.91
CA LEU A 216 22.51 -27.12 6.81
C LEU A 216 23.76 -27.86 7.32
N PRO A 217 24.28 -28.83 6.56
CA PRO A 217 25.60 -29.39 6.84
C PRO A 217 26.67 -28.30 6.80
N HIS A 218 27.74 -28.45 7.59
CA HIS A 218 28.88 -27.52 7.61
C HIS A 218 29.64 -27.44 6.26
N THR A 219 29.30 -28.27 5.27
CA THR A 219 29.92 -28.32 3.95
C THR A 219 29.06 -27.61 2.89
N TRP A 220 29.47 -26.39 2.55
CA TRP A 220 28.85 -25.61 1.48
C TRP A 220 29.27 -26.11 0.09
N GLY A 221 28.34 -26.65 -0.72
CA GLY A 221 28.65 -27.05 -2.09
C GLY A 221 27.47 -27.71 -2.84
N PRO A 222 27.48 -27.71 -4.20
CA PRO A 222 26.42 -28.32 -5.01
C PRO A 222 26.31 -29.84 -4.85
N SER A 223 27.41 -30.52 -4.48
CA SER A 223 27.41 -31.95 -4.17
C SER A 223 26.92 -32.30 -2.75
N SER A 224 26.65 -31.29 -1.91
CA SER A 224 26.15 -31.45 -0.54
C SER A 224 24.61 -31.44 -0.47
N ALA A 225 23.93 -31.53 -1.61
CA ALA A 225 22.47 -31.44 -1.68
C ALA A 225 21.81 -32.59 -0.91
N VAL A 226 21.37 -32.29 0.31
CA VAL A 226 20.65 -33.25 1.17
C VAL A 226 19.27 -33.52 0.55
N LYS A 227 18.96 -34.79 0.25
CA LYS A 227 17.67 -35.19 -0.36
C LYS A 227 16.44 -34.85 0.50
N LYS A 228 16.61 -34.73 1.82
CA LYS A 228 15.58 -34.32 2.78
C LYS A 228 16.22 -33.57 3.93
N LEU A 229 16.01 -32.26 3.99
CA LEU A 229 16.46 -31.43 5.10
C LEU A 229 15.57 -31.70 6.32
N PRO A 230 16.14 -31.66 7.55
CA PRO A 230 15.32 -31.75 8.76
C PRO A 230 14.39 -30.53 8.86
N GLY A 231 13.29 -30.68 9.60
CA GLY A 231 12.40 -29.55 9.89
C GLY A 231 13.16 -28.45 10.63
N ARG A 232 12.86 -27.18 10.31
CA ARG A 232 13.42 -26.04 11.04
C ARG A 232 12.49 -25.66 12.18
N VAL A 233 13.04 -25.35 13.34
CA VAL A 233 12.31 -24.76 14.46
C VAL A 233 12.93 -23.42 14.77
N ILE A 234 12.14 -22.36 14.76
CA ILE A 234 12.61 -21.00 15.00
C ILE A 234 12.56 -20.74 16.52
N GLY A 235 13.74 -20.67 17.15
CA GLY A 235 13.89 -20.20 18.53
C GLY A 235 14.21 -18.71 18.68
N LEU A 236 14.20 -18.22 19.92
CA LEU A 236 14.46 -16.83 20.28
C LEU A 236 15.84 -16.34 19.82
N HIS A 237 16.87 -17.19 19.89
CA HIS A 237 18.24 -16.82 19.49
C HIS A 237 18.35 -16.43 18.00
N HIS A 238 17.51 -17.01 17.12
CA HIS A 238 17.41 -16.58 15.73
C HIS A 238 16.84 -15.17 15.60
N PHE A 239 15.82 -14.84 16.42
CA PHE A 239 15.28 -13.48 16.48
C PHE A 239 16.28 -12.49 17.08
N GLU A 240 17.08 -12.89 18.09
CA GLU A 240 18.15 -12.05 18.62
C GLU A 240 19.22 -11.73 17.58
N GLN A 241 19.56 -12.69 16.71
CA GLN A 241 20.42 -12.44 15.58
C GLN A 241 19.75 -11.48 14.58
N ALA A 242 18.50 -11.75 14.20
CA ALA A 242 17.76 -10.95 13.24
C ALA A 242 17.57 -9.49 13.72
N LEU A 243 17.35 -9.26 15.01
CA LEU A 243 17.24 -7.92 15.61
C LEU A 243 18.54 -7.11 15.55
N LYS A 244 19.71 -7.77 15.47
CA LYS A 244 21.00 -7.10 15.27
C LYS A 244 21.22 -6.69 13.82
N GLU A 245 20.68 -7.47 12.88
CA GLU A 245 20.85 -7.25 11.44
C GLU A 245 19.80 -6.28 10.87
N ILE A 246 18.57 -6.37 11.34
CA ILE A 246 17.44 -5.58 10.85
C ILE A 246 17.24 -4.36 11.74
N VAL A 247 17.39 -3.17 11.16
CA VAL A 247 17.13 -1.90 11.85
C VAL A 247 15.81 -1.32 11.33
N ALA A 248 15.05 -0.66 12.20
CA ALA A 248 13.83 0.04 11.81
C ALA A 248 14.14 1.07 10.71
N SER A 249 13.59 0.89 9.51
CA SER A 249 13.81 1.84 8.40
C SER A 249 13.29 3.25 8.73
N ALA A 250 12.26 3.32 9.57
CA ALA A 250 11.69 4.55 10.10
C ALA A 250 12.62 5.34 11.03
N SER A 251 13.51 4.68 11.77
CA SER A 251 14.38 5.36 12.75
C SER A 251 15.34 6.34 12.07
N VAL A 252 15.69 6.05 10.82
CA VAL A 252 16.54 6.89 9.97
C VAL A 252 15.84 8.19 9.55
N ASN A 253 14.51 8.25 9.58
CA ASN A 253 13.73 9.42 9.13
C ASN A 253 12.54 9.75 10.04
N MET A 254 12.80 9.86 11.35
CA MET A 254 11.77 10.27 12.33
C MET A 254 11.21 11.68 12.06
N ALA A 255 12.04 12.60 11.53
CA ALA A 255 11.61 13.94 11.13
C ALA A 255 10.58 13.89 10.00
N GLY A 256 10.79 13.04 8.98
CA GLY A 256 9.84 12.83 7.89
C GLY A 256 8.51 12.25 8.37
N ILE A 257 8.54 11.34 9.36
CA ILE A 257 7.32 10.77 9.96
C ILE A 257 6.55 11.85 10.72
N ALA A 258 7.23 12.68 11.49
CA ALA A 258 6.61 13.81 12.17
C ALA A 258 5.98 14.81 11.16
N ALA A 259 6.65 15.07 10.05
CA ALA A 259 6.13 15.90 8.97
C ALA A 259 4.87 15.30 8.33
N LEU A 260 4.84 13.98 8.08
CA LEU A 260 3.66 13.28 7.57
C LEU A 260 2.46 13.38 8.51
N ARG A 261 2.68 13.20 9.82
CA ARG A 261 1.64 13.36 10.86
C ARG A 261 1.12 14.79 10.90
N LYS A 262 2.03 15.78 10.85
CA LYS A 262 1.69 17.21 10.82
C LYS A 262 0.87 17.55 9.57
N TRP A 263 1.28 17.06 8.40
CA TRP A 263 0.55 17.26 7.13
C TRP A 263 -0.88 16.73 7.23
N GLY A 264 -1.06 15.58 7.87
CA GLY A 264 -2.38 15.01 8.15
C GLY A 264 -3.24 15.86 9.07
N GLY A 265 -2.64 16.35 10.17
CA GLY A 265 -3.33 17.21 11.13
C GLY A 265 -3.66 18.60 10.57
N SER A 266 -2.83 19.15 9.68
CA SER A 266 -3.10 20.43 9.02
C SER A 266 -4.06 20.34 7.84
N SER A 267 -4.19 19.15 7.25
CA SER A 267 -5.08 18.87 6.11
C SER A 267 -6.45 18.30 6.51
N GLY A 268 -6.65 18.01 7.80
CA GLY A 268 -7.84 17.38 8.35
C GLY A 268 -8.65 18.35 9.21
N VAL A 269 -9.28 19.34 8.57
CA VAL A 269 -10.49 20.02 9.06
C VAL A 269 -11.51 19.97 7.94
#